data_AF-A0A661SWW8-F1
#
_entry.id   AF-A0A661SWW8-F1
#
_cell.length_a   1.000
_cell.length_b   1.000
_cell.length_c   1.000
_cell.angle_alpha   90.00
_cell.angle_beta   90.00
_cell.angle_gamma   90.00
#
_symmetry.space_group_name_H-M   'P 1'
#
loop_
_entity.id
_entity.type
_entity.pdbx_description
1 polymer ?
#
loop_
_entity_poly.entity_id
_entity_poly.type
_entity_poly.pdbx_seq_one_letter_code
_entity_poly.pdbx_strand_id
1 'polypeptide(L)'
;MNDIDRSYVEKKVRDWKDRLESLYLLVEDTLSGRENIVCSRKRHTTMYEGLMHKYNVEAEELPVLDIYKDKVMIATFEPIGLWTTGGDGRIDILTKSGAYIIAGTGEKGKKSEWEVFTPKDRRSARNMDSSLIMDLVSQP
;
A
#
# COMPACT_ATOMS: atom_id res chain seq x y z
N MET A 1 -20.85 19.52 6.90
CA MET A 1 -20.12 19.24 5.64
C MET A 1 -18.76 19.88 5.84
N ASN A 2 -17.69 19.12 6.04
CA ASN A 2 -16.36 19.74 6.11
C ASN A 2 -16.02 20.15 4.68
N ASP A 3 -15.81 21.44 4.45
CA ASP A 3 -15.37 21.92 3.15
C ASP A 3 -14.01 21.30 2.83
N ILE A 4 -13.87 20.80 1.60
CA ILE A 4 -12.59 20.34 1.09
C ILE A 4 -11.77 21.60 0.80
N ASP A 5 -10.70 21.79 1.54
CA ASP A 5 -9.73 22.84 1.37
C ASP A 5 -8.31 22.26 1.26
N ARG A 6 -7.32 23.14 1.10
CA ARG A 6 -5.91 22.76 1.02
C ARG A 6 -5.45 21.98 2.26
N SER A 7 -5.85 22.42 3.45
CA SER A 7 -5.45 21.78 4.71
C SER A 7 -5.97 20.36 4.82
N TYR A 8 -7.21 20.12 4.38
CA TYR A 8 -7.80 18.80 4.28
C TYR A 8 -7.00 17.88 3.35
N VAL A 9 -6.64 18.37 2.15
CA VAL A 9 -5.88 17.61 1.16
C VAL A 9 -4.49 17.27 1.71
N GLU A 10 -3.77 18.24 2.28
CA GLU A 10 -2.45 18.02 2.90
C GLU A 10 -2.52 17.01 4.05
N LYS A 11 -3.56 17.08 4.88
CA LYS A 11 -3.80 16.12 5.96
C LYS A 11 -4.01 14.71 5.41
N LYS A 12 -4.82 14.57 4.36
CA LYS A 12 -5.08 13.27 3.72
C LYS A 12 -3.82 12.67 3.11
N VAL A 13 -2.99 13.49 2.45
CA VAL A 13 -1.69 13.08 1.92
C VAL A 13 -0.75 12.60 3.04
N ARG A 14 -0.69 13.32 4.16
CA ARG A 14 0.10 12.91 5.33
C ARG A 14 -0.40 11.60 5.93
N ASP A 15 -1.70 11.51 6.20
CA ASP A 15 -2.33 10.31 6.74
C ASP A 15 -2.07 9.10 5.83
N TRP A 16 -2.05 9.29 4.51
CA TRP A 16 -1.71 8.24 3.55
C TRP A 16 -0.27 7.74 3.69
N LYS A 17 0.69 8.68 3.76
CA LYS A 17 2.12 8.35 3.94
C LYS A 17 2.37 7.59 5.23
N ASP A 18 1.74 8.01 6.34
CA ASP A 18 1.87 7.34 7.64
C ASP A 18 1.32 5.91 7.61
N ARG A 19 0.20 5.70 6.91
CA ARG A 19 -0.41 4.38 6.74
C ARG A 19 0.43 3.47 5.85
N LEU A 20 0.99 4.02 4.76
CA LEU A 20 1.91 3.30 3.88
C LEU A 20 3.16 2.85 4.63
N GLU A 21 3.75 3.74 5.43
CA GLU A 21 4.91 3.45 6.28
C GLU A 21 4.59 2.31 7.25
N SER A 22 3.46 2.40 7.95
CA SER A 22 3.00 1.38 8.90
C SER A 22 2.80 0.01 8.25
N LEU A 23 2.24 -0.02 7.03
CA LEU A 23 2.08 -1.25 6.26
C LEU A 23 3.44 -1.84 5.89
N TYR A 24 4.37 -1.03 5.41
CA TYR A 24 5.68 -1.52 5.00
C TYR A 24 6.51 -2.02 6.19
N LEU A 25 6.42 -1.35 7.34
CA LEU A 25 7.04 -1.84 8.57
C LEU A 25 6.45 -3.20 9.00
N LEU A 26 5.13 -3.39 8.89
CA LEU A 26 4.50 -4.68 9.17
C LEU A 26 5.02 -5.79 8.24
N VAL A 27 5.19 -5.49 6.94
CA VAL A 27 5.73 -6.43 5.96
C VAL A 27 7.18 -6.76 6.27
N GLU A 28 8.01 -5.77 6.51
CA GLU A 28 9.43 -5.94 6.85
C GLU A 28 9.63 -6.72 8.14
N ASP A 29 8.86 -6.40 9.19
CA ASP A 29 8.89 -7.10 10.47
C ASP A 29 8.49 -8.57 10.31
N THR A 30 7.40 -8.83 9.58
CA THR A 30 6.93 -10.20 9.29
C THR A 30 7.97 -11.04 8.53
N LEU A 31 8.78 -10.41 7.68
CA LEU A 31 9.80 -11.06 6.87
C LEU A 31 11.20 -11.05 7.50
N SER A 32 11.37 -10.33 8.61
CA SER A 32 12.63 -10.23 9.32
C SER A 32 13.10 -11.61 9.81
N GLY A 33 14.41 -11.85 9.76
CA GLY A 33 15.01 -13.12 10.18
C GLY A 33 14.81 -14.30 9.20
N ARG A 34 14.15 -14.11 8.07
CA ARG A 34 14.07 -15.13 7.01
C ARG A 34 15.32 -15.10 6.14
N GLU A 35 15.93 -16.26 5.96
CA GLU A 35 17.10 -16.40 5.10
C GLU A 35 16.78 -15.96 3.67
N ASN A 36 17.71 -15.20 3.09
CA ASN A 36 17.71 -14.75 1.71
C ASN A 36 16.54 -13.86 1.27
N ILE A 37 15.71 -13.35 2.20
CA ILE A 37 14.69 -12.34 1.90
C ILE A 37 15.25 -10.93 2.19
N VAL A 38 15.08 -10.02 1.24
CA VAL A 38 15.48 -8.62 1.36
C VAL A 38 14.33 -7.72 0.93
N CYS A 39 13.95 -6.79 1.80
CA CYS A 39 13.00 -5.72 1.50
C CYS A 39 13.76 -4.45 1.07
N SER A 40 13.28 -3.76 0.05
CA SER A 40 13.91 -2.55 -0.50
C SER A 40 12.86 -1.51 -0.87
N ARG A 41 13.03 -0.29 -0.35
CA ARG A 41 12.18 0.88 -0.64
C ARG A 41 12.87 1.94 -1.51
N LYS A 42 13.81 1.53 -2.36
CA LYS A 42 14.64 2.46 -3.16
C LYS A 42 13.87 3.08 -4.32
N ARG A 43 12.88 2.38 -4.87
CA ARG A 43 12.03 2.89 -5.94
C ARG A 43 10.94 3.77 -5.34
N HIS A 44 10.52 4.75 -6.13
CA HIS A 44 9.47 5.68 -5.77
C HIS A 44 8.49 5.83 -6.93
N THR A 45 7.28 6.25 -6.61
CA THR A 45 6.25 6.67 -7.56
C THR A 45 5.72 8.04 -7.17
N THR A 46 5.43 8.87 -8.16
CA THR A 46 4.93 10.23 -7.93
C THR A 46 3.42 10.22 -7.78
N MET A 47 2.92 10.71 -6.66
CA MET A 47 1.51 10.98 -6.43
C MET A 47 1.22 12.46 -6.70
N TYR A 48 0.44 12.73 -7.74
CA TYR A 48 -0.05 14.07 -8.06
C TYR A 48 -1.47 14.01 -8.61
N GLU A 49 -2.44 13.94 -7.69
CA GLU A 49 -3.85 13.70 -8.04
C GLU A 49 -4.64 15.00 -8.20
N GLY A 50 -5.84 14.90 -8.80
CA GLY A 50 -6.65 16.06 -9.15
C GLY A 50 -7.00 16.99 -7.98
N LEU A 51 -7.18 16.45 -6.76
CA LEU A 51 -7.39 17.27 -5.57
C LEU A 51 -6.11 18.02 -5.15
N MET A 52 -4.94 17.42 -5.30
CA MET A 52 -3.67 18.10 -5.01
C MET A 52 -3.48 19.28 -5.98
N HIS A 53 -3.66 19.04 -7.28
CA HIS A 53 -3.61 20.09 -8.29
C HIS A 53 -4.63 21.21 -8.02
N LYS A 54 -5.91 20.85 -7.77
CA LYS A 54 -6.99 21.82 -7.54
C LYS A 54 -6.73 22.74 -6.34
N TYR A 55 -6.13 22.21 -5.28
CA TYR A 55 -5.89 22.95 -4.04
C TYR A 55 -4.43 23.39 -3.87
N ASN A 56 -3.63 23.33 -4.94
CA ASN A 56 -2.22 23.73 -4.98
C ASN A 56 -1.37 23.07 -3.89
N VAL A 57 -1.57 21.76 -3.71
CA VAL A 57 -0.72 20.87 -2.91
C VAL A 57 0.32 20.25 -3.84
N GLU A 58 1.58 20.26 -3.42
CA GLU A 58 2.70 19.76 -4.21
C GLU A 58 2.62 18.25 -4.43
N ALA A 59 3.19 17.78 -5.54
CA ALA A 59 3.36 16.35 -5.81
C ALA A 59 4.26 15.71 -4.74
N GLU A 60 3.99 14.44 -4.44
CA GLU A 60 4.72 13.70 -3.40
C GLU A 60 5.32 12.42 -3.97
N GLU A 61 6.55 12.12 -3.58
CA GLU A 61 7.20 10.86 -3.89
C GLU A 61 6.85 9.82 -2.82
N LEU A 62 6.26 8.70 -3.27
CA LEU A 62 5.86 7.60 -2.40
C LEU A 62 6.80 6.40 -2.62
N PRO A 63 7.33 5.80 -1.54
CA PRO A 63 8.19 4.63 -1.67
C PRO A 63 7.41 3.43 -2.21
N VAL A 64 8.06 2.67 -3.08
CA VAL A 64 7.60 1.37 -3.57
C VAL A 64 8.40 0.30 -2.84
N LEU A 65 7.70 -0.66 -2.22
CA LEU A 65 8.35 -1.74 -1.48
C LEU A 65 8.53 -2.95 -2.39
N ASP A 66 9.78 -3.23 -2.76
CA ASP A 66 10.19 -4.41 -3.49
C ASP A 66 10.72 -5.48 -2.53
N ILE A 67 10.29 -6.73 -2.74
CA ILE A 67 10.72 -7.89 -1.96
C ILE A 67 11.49 -8.83 -2.87
N TYR A 68 12.72 -9.15 -2.44
CA TYR A 68 13.62 -10.05 -3.14
C TYR A 68 13.83 -11.32 -2.34
N LYS A 69 13.89 -12.45 -3.03
CA LYS A 69 14.36 -13.74 -2.51
C LYS A 69 15.48 -14.25 -3.40
N ASP A 70 16.63 -14.57 -2.81
CA ASP A 70 17.81 -15.03 -3.57
C ASP A 70 18.19 -14.07 -4.72
N LYS A 71 18.05 -12.75 -4.47
CA LYS A 71 18.23 -11.64 -5.45
C LYS A 71 17.20 -11.56 -6.58
N VAL A 72 16.19 -12.41 -6.58
CA VAL A 72 15.07 -12.36 -7.54
C VAL A 72 13.91 -11.61 -6.90
N MET A 73 13.36 -10.62 -7.60
CA MET A 73 12.16 -9.91 -7.13
C MET A 73 10.96 -10.87 -7.17
N ILE A 74 10.28 -11.03 -6.04
CA ILE A 74 9.14 -11.95 -5.87
C ILE A 74 7.82 -11.22 -5.66
N ALA A 75 7.86 -10.01 -5.10
CA ALA A 75 6.70 -9.16 -4.91
C ALA A 75 7.09 -7.68 -4.95
N THR A 76 6.15 -6.84 -5.39
CA THR A 76 6.23 -5.38 -5.35
C THR A 76 4.93 -4.84 -4.80
N PHE A 77 5.00 -3.95 -3.81
CA PHE A 77 3.87 -3.19 -3.29
C PHE A 77 3.98 -1.77 -3.83
N GLU A 78 3.10 -1.42 -4.75
CA GLU A 78 3.14 -0.15 -5.48
C GLU A 78 1.93 0.72 -5.11
N PRO A 79 2.14 1.88 -4.48
CA PRO A 79 1.07 2.85 -4.24
C PRO A 79 0.51 3.36 -5.57
N ILE A 80 -0.82 3.27 -5.76
CA ILE A 80 -1.47 3.68 -7.00
C ILE A 80 -2.16 5.04 -6.86
N GLY A 81 -2.76 5.31 -5.70
CA GLY A 81 -3.43 6.58 -5.45
C GLY A 81 -4.18 6.60 -4.14
N LEU A 82 -4.45 7.79 -3.63
CA LEU A 82 -5.12 8.11 -2.39
C LEU A 82 -6.64 8.22 -2.58
N TRP A 83 -7.11 8.96 -3.59
CA TRP A 83 -8.55 9.16 -3.79
C TRP A 83 -9.09 8.15 -4.80
N THR A 84 -9.23 6.91 -4.35
CA THR A 84 -9.76 5.82 -5.17
C THR A 84 -11.27 5.62 -4.97
N THR A 85 -11.96 5.16 -6.02
CA THR A 85 -13.40 4.89 -5.91
C THR A 85 -13.63 3.71 -4.96
N GLY A 86 -14.32 3.96 -3.84
CA GLY A 86 -14.63 2.94 -2.83
C GLY A 86 -13.55 2.71 -1.77
N GLY A 87 -12.49 3.53 -1.72
CA GLY A 87 -11.43 3.39 -0.72
C GLY A 87 -10.62 4.67 -0.48
N ASP A 88 -10.05 4.76 0.72
CA ASP A 88 -9.10 5.81 1.14
C ASP A 88 -7.68 5.29 0.91
N GLY A 89 -7.35 5.17 -0.37
CA GLY A 89 -6.07 4.76 -0.92
C GLY A 89 -6.00 3.33 -1.44
N ARG A 90 -5.10 3.11 -2.40
CA ARG A 90 -4.90 1.84 -3.09
C ARG A 90 -3.42 1.54 -3.27
N ILE A 91 -3.06 0.29 -3.01
CA ILE A 91 -1.75 -0.27 -3.30
C ILE A 91 -1.98 -1.54 -4.12
N ASP A 92 -1.27 -1.69 -5.22
CA ASP A 92 -1.25 -2.96 -5.95
C ASP A 92 -0.07 -3.80 -5.47
N ILE A 93 -0.31 -5.09 -5.21
CA ILE A 93 0.74 -6.07 -4.93
C ILE A 93 0.94 -6.89 -6.19
N LEU A 94 2.08 -6.73 -6.83
CA LEU A 94 2.46 -7.46 -8.03
C LEU A 94 3.34 -8.63 -7.62
N THR A 95 2.90 -9.85 -7.89
CA THR A 95 3.70 -11.07 -7.71
C THR A 95 3.75 -11.85 -9.03
N LYS A 96 4.57 -12.90 -9.08
CA LYS A 96 4.58 -13.83 -10.24
C LYS A 96 3.23 -14.51 -10.48
N SER A 97 2.42 -14.68 -9.43
CA SER A 97 1.14 -15.38 -9.50
C SER A 97 -0.04 -14.46 -9.81
N GLY A 98 0.16 -13.14 -9.82
CA GLY A 98 -0.83 -12.17 -10.23
C GLY A 98 -0.77 -10.86 -9.45
N ALA A 99 -1.75 -10.00 -9.73
CA ALA A 99 -1.89 -8.70 -9.08
C ALA A 99 -3.01 -8.73 -8.02
N TYR A 100 -2.67 -8.37 -6.79
CA TYR A 100 -3.60 -8.19 -5.68
C TYR A 100 -3.83 -6.70 -5.48
N ILE A 101 -5.01 -6.34 -4.96
CA ILE A 101 -5.35 -4.96 -4.65
C ILE A 101 -5.48 -4.84 -3.15
N ILE A 102 -4.76 -3.91 -2.54
CA ILE A 102 -5.00 -3.45 -1.18
C ILE A 102 -5.79 -2.14 -1.27
N ALA A 103 -6.96 -2.09 -0.64
CA ALA A 103 -7.73 -0.87 -0.45
C ALA A 103 -7.65 -0.44 1.01
N GLY A 104 -7.42 0.86 1.21
CA GLY A 104 -7.50 1.50 2.51
C GLY A 104 -8.96 1.76 2.88
N THR A 105 -9.38 1.39 4.10
CA THR A 105 -10.77 1.65 4.55
C THR A 105 -10.96 3.05 5.13
N GLY A 106 -9.88 3.78 5.45
CA GLY A 106 -9.93 5.15 5.97
C GLY A 106 -10.43 5.26 7.42
N GLU A 107 -10.76 4.15 8.08
CA GLU A 107 -11.22 4.12 9.46
C GLU A 107 -10.06 3.89 10.43
N LYS A 108 -9.54 4.98 10.99
CA LYS A 108 -8.53 4.92 12.07
C LYS A 108 -9.09 4.16 13.29
N GLY A 109 -8.34 3.19 13.79
CA GLY A 109 -8.67 2.46 15.03
C GLY A 109 -9.25 1.06 14.85
N LYS A 110 -9.40 0.55 13.62
CA LYS A 110 -9.68 -0.87 13.37
C LYS A 110 -8.39 -1.71 13.41
N LYS A 111 -8.55 -3.00 13.73
CA LYS A 111 -7.43 -3.97 13.87
C LYS A 111 -6.62 -4.16 12.57
N SER A 112 -7.21 -3.87 11.41
CA SER A 112 -6.51 -3.78 10.12
C SER A 112 -7.15 -2.66 9.30
N GLU A 113 -6.35 -1.67 8.88
CA GLU A 113 -6.79 -0.53 8.06
C GLU A 113 -6.80 -0.85 6.54
N TRP A 114 -6.48 -2.11 6.20
CA TRP A 114 -6.18 -2.56 4.86
C TRP A 114 -6.95 -3.83 4.51
N GLU A 115 -7.74 -3.72 3.45
CA GLU A 115 -8.47 -4.83 2.85
C GLU A 115 -7.78 -5.29 1.59
N VAL A 116 -7.51 -6.59 1.49
CA VAL A 116 -6.81 -7.21 0.36
C VAL A 116 -7.79 -8.02 -0.47
N PHE A 117 -7.81 -7.74 -1.75
CA PHE A 117 -8.58 -8.43 -2.77
C PHE A 117 -7.64 -9.24 -3.67
N THR A 118 -8.01 -10.49 -3.93
CA THR A 118 -7.16 -11.41 -4.67
C THR A 118 -7.54 -11.45 -6.15
N PRO A 119 -6.64 -11.90 -7.05
CA PRO A 119 -6.99 -12.11 -8.45
C PRO A 119 -8.20 -13.04 -8.64
N LYS A 120 -8.32 -14.06 -7.79
CA LYS A 120 -9.35 -15.12 -7.88
C LYS A 120 -10.68 -14.70 -7.24
N ASP A 121 -10.62 -13.83 -6.25
CA ASP A 121 -11.79 -13.31 -5.56
C ASP A 121 -11.60 -11.82 -5.25
N ARG A 122 -12.30 -11.01 -6.04
CA ARG A 122 -12.39 -9.55 -5.89
C ARG A 122 -13.64 -9.10 -5.12
N ARG A 123 -14.47 -10.03 -4.65
CA ARG A 123 -15.72 -9.75 -3.94
C ARG A 123 -15.58 -9.94 -2.44
N SER A 124 -14.66 -10.79 -2.00
CA SER A 124 -14.33 -10.97 -0.59
C SER A 124 -12.99 -10.34 -0.24
N ALA A 125 -13.02 -9.36 0.65
CA ALA A 125 -11.81 -8.80 1.25
C ALA A 125 -11.23 -9.75 2.31
N ARG A 126 -9.90 -9.81 2.40
CA ARG A 126 -9.16 -10.36 3.55
C ARG A 126 -8.45 -9.21 4.26
N ASN A 127 -8.31 -9.29 5.58
CA ASN A 127 -7.48 -8.34 6.30
C ASN A 127 -6.00 -8.55 5.94
N MET A 128 -5.24 -7.46 5.85
CA MET A 128 -3.78 -7.57 5.80
C MET A 128 -3.26 -7.97 7.18
N ASP A 129 -2.60 -9.13 7.24
CA ASP A 129 -1.93 -9.67 8.42
C ASP A 129 -0.67 -10.46 8.03
N SER A 130 0.12 -10.87 9.02
CA SER A 130 1.35 -11.62 8.79
C SER A 130 1.14 -12.94 8.04
N SER A 131 0.00 -13.61 8.21
CA SER A 131 -0.29 -14.86 7.48
C SER A 131 -0.46 -14.58 6.00
N LEU A 132 -1.21 -13.53 5.64
CA LEU A 132 -1.42 -13.15 4.25
C LEU A 132 -0.12 -12.66 3.59
N ILE A 133 0.70 -11.89 4.32
CA ILE A 133 2.03 -11.47 3.85
C ILE A 133 2.88 -12.70 3.50
N MET A 134 2.86 -13.71 4.37
CA MET A 134 3.56 -14.96 4.12
C MET A 134 3.03 -15.72 2.91
N ASP A 135 1.70 -15.79 2.75
CA ASP A 135 1.07 -16.42 1.59
C ASP A 135 1.47 -15.73 0.28
N LEU A 136 1.68 -14.41 0.29
CA LEU A 136 2.05 -13.63 -0.89
C LEU A 136 3.49 -13.89 -1.34
N VAL A 137 4.43 -14.01 -0.39
CA VAL A 137 5.87 -14.18 -0.69
C VAL A 137 6.31 -15.64 -0.83
N SER A 138 5.46 -16.59 -0.44
CA SER A 138 5.78 -18.03 -0.48
C SER A 138 5.28 -18.73 -1.74
N GLN A 139 4.67 -18.00 -2.68
CA GLN A 139 4.16 -18.59 -3.91
C GLN A 139 5.32 -18.98 -4.84
N PRO A 140 5.23 -20.14 -5.52
CA PRO A 140 6.29 -20.67 -6.38
C PRO A 140 6.61 -19.77 -7.59
#